data_AF-A0A2T1GMW9-F1
#
_entry.id   AF-A0A2T1GMW9-F1
#
_cell.length_a   1.000
_cell.length_b   1.000
_cell.length_c   1.000
_cell.angle_alpha   90.00
_cell.angle_beta   90.00
_cell.angle_gamma   90.00
#
_symmetry.space_group_name_H-M   'P 1'
#
loop_
_entity.id
_entity.type
_entity.pdbx_description
1 polymer ?
#
loop_
_entity_poly.entity_id
_entity_poly.type
_entity_poly.pdbx_seq_one_letter_code
_entity_poly.pdbx_strand_id
1 'polypeptide(L)'
;MCYITLFSKSSLLIIWLFVPLSTSMLFWATAAYLIWERQDKLQYQTSLVASLFGTILLSMLLLKTTGYCEESFLFIYPFLAGIAIATIASGFRGLKEYWRELVLLFFSGIPEVLFATLADPSPVTAQFATAVLWYSGWPVTQNGIYINLAGTSVQVYSGCSGVVAMSQLLGMSVLFLMLLPLPWKWSQKLIIPIAAVAIGFMVNVARVALMAILVAQKQMESFEYWHEGSGSLVFSVIGTMLLVGVVWLLIKLFTPASPVREEAE
;
A
#
# COMPACT_ATOMS: atom_id res chain seq x y z
N MET A 1 -12.54 9.99 -20.46
CA MET A 1 -13.54 10.83 -19.76
C MET A 1 -14.01 10.16 -18.45
N CYS A 2 -13.12 9.53 -17.66
CA CYS A 2 -13.45 9.06 -16.30
C CYS A 2 -13.49 10.20 -15.27
N TYR A 3 -12.90 11.35 -15.62
CA TYR A 3 -12.55 12.41 -14.68
C TYR A 3 -13.51 13.61 -14.69
N ILE A 4 -14.41 13.75 -15.67
CA ILE A 4 -15.19 14.98 -15.86
C ILE A 4 -16.61 14.91 -15.27
N THR A 5 -17.14 13.72 -14.96
CA THR A 5 -18.48 13.56 -14.36
C THR A 5 -18.50 13.43 -12.84
N LEU A 6 -17.36 13.56 -12.15
CA LEU A 6 -17.24 13.45 -10.68
C LEU A 6 -17.46 14.78 -9.92
N PHE A 7 -17.89 15.84 -10.59
CA PHE A 7 -17.97 17.20 -10.02
C PHE A 7 -19.22 17.48 -9.15
N SER A 8 -19.99 16.48 -8.77
CA SER A 8 -21.24 16.66 -8.01
C SER A 8 -21.39 15.67 -6.85
N LYS A 9 -20.45 15.71 -5.90
CA LYS A 9 -20.65 15.51 -4.45
C LYS A 9 -19.30 15.68 -3.75
N SER A 10 -19.12 16.90 -3.27
CA SER A 10 -17.82 17.55 -3.06
C SER A 10 -17.20 17.21 -1.71
N SER A 11 -15.87 17.06 -1.70
CA SER A 11 -14.95 16.94 -0.55
C SER A 11 -14.56 15.51 -0.12
N LEU A 12 -15.49 14.61 0.19
CA LEU A 12 -15.13 13.29 0.78
C LEU A 12 -14.65 12.25 -0.25
N LEU A 13 -15.28 12.21 -1.42
CA LEU A 13 -14.82 11.39 -2.55
C LEU A 13 -13.46 11.87 -3.08
N ILE A 14 -13.18 13.18 -2.98
CA ILE A 14 -11.91 13.75 -3.44
C ILE A 14 -10.77 13.18 -2.61
N ILE A 15 -10.89 13.11 -1.28
CA ILE A 15 -9.83 12.60 -0.39
C ILE A 15 -9.62 11.09 -0.60
N TRP A 16 -10.70 10.32 -0.70
CA TRP A 16 -10.64 8.88 -0.97
C TRP A 16 -10.10 8.54 -2.37
N LEU A 17 -10.32 9.39 -3.38
CA LEU A 17 -9.68 9.27 -4.69
C LEU A 17 -8.23 9.80 -4.70
N PHE A 18 -7.91 10.83 -3.92
CA PHE A 18 -6.59 11.47 -3.93
C PHE A 18 -5.51 10.57 -3.34
N VAL A 19 -5.79 9.80 -2.30
CA VAL A 19 -4.78 8.97 -1.61
C VAL A 19 -4.30 7.79 -2.49
N PRO A 20 -5.18 6.99 -3.12
CA PRO A 20 -4.77 5.98 -4.11
C PRO A 20 -4.09 6.60 -5.33
N LEU A 21 -4.53 7.78 -5.77
CA LEU A 21 -3.92 8.49 -6.89
C LEU A 21 -2.51 8.99 -6.55
N SER A 22 -2.33 9.58 -5.37
CA SER A 22 -1.05 10.13 -4.90
C SER A 22 -0.01 9.03 -4.66
N THR A 23 -0.42 7.91 -4.06
CA THR A 23 0.44 6.74 -3.88
C THR A 23 0.80 6.12 -5.23
N SER A 24 -0.18 5.92 -6.12
CA SER A 24 0.09 5.43 -7.49
C SER A 24 1.04 6.34 -8.26
N MET A 25 0.91 7.67 -8.16
CA MET A 25 1.84 8.62 -8.77
C MET A 25 3.26 8.45 -8.25
N LEU A 26 3.43 8.19 -6.94
CA LEU A 26 4.75 7.94 -6.36
C LEU A 26 5.39 6.65 -6.93
N PHE A 27 4.62 5.56 -7.07
CA PHE A 27 5.12 4.33 -7.68
C PHE A 27 5.50 4.54 -9.15
N TRP A 28 4.67 5.25 -9.92
CA TRP A 28 4.97 5.59 -11.31
C TRP A 28 6.20 6.49 -11.45
N ALA A 29 6.32 7.51 -10.61
CA ALA A 29 7.49 8.39 -10.59
C ALA A 29 8.77 7.62 -10.23
N THR A 30 8.68 6.70 -9.26
CA THR A 30 9.79 5.83 -8.87
C THR A 30 10.17 4.88 -10.01
N ALA A 31 9.19 4.27 -10.68
CA ALA A 31 9.43 3.40 -11.83
C ALA A 31 10.10 4.18 -12.98
N ALA A 32 9.63 5.39 -13.28
CA ALA A 32 10.24 6.26 -14.28
C ALA A 32 11.68 6.66 -13.91
N TYR A 33 11.93 6.97 -12.62
CA TYR A 33 13.27 7.26 -12.11
C TYR A 33 14.22 6.06 -12.26
N LEU A 34 13.78 4.86 -11.91
CA LEU A 34 14.60 3.64 -12.04
C LEU A 34 14.91 3.28 -13.49
N ILE A 35 13.99 3.57 -14.42
CA ILE A 35 14.22 3.45 -15.86
C ILE A 35 15.25 4.49 -16.32
N TRP A 36 15.07 5.75 -15.92
CA TRP A 36 15.98 6.85 -16.25
C TRP A 36 17.40 6.57 -15.79
N GLU A 37 17.58 6.08 -14.56
CA GLU A 37 18.89 5.75 -13.97
C GLU A 37 19.66 4.71 -14.79
N ARG A 38 18.95 3.79 -15.47
CA ARG A 38 19.54 2.69 -16.23
C ARG A 38 19.37 2.80 -17.74
N GLN A 39 18.93 3.95 -18.24
CA GLN A 39 18.57 4.11 -19.65
C GLN A 39 19.69 3.67 -20.62
N ASP A 40 20.95 3.90 -20.25
CA ASP A 40 22.13 3.55 -21.05
C ASP A 40 22.38 2.02 -21.14
N LYS A 41 21.75 1.23 -20.27
CA LYS A 41 21.90 -0.23 -20.20
C LYS A 41 20.72 -0.98 -20.80
N LEU A 42 19.64 -0.29 -21.16
CA LEU A 42 18.42 -0.91 -21.68
C LEU A 42 18.61 -1.33 -23.14
N GLN A 43 18.23 -2.57 -23.45
CA GLN A 43 18.25 -3.05 -24.83
C GLN A 43 16.86 -2.97 -25.42
N TYR A 44 16.66 -2.00 -26.32
CA TYR A 44 15.41 -1.85 -27.04
C TYR A 44 15.35 -2.86 -28.19
N GLN A 45 14.70 -4.00 -27.94
CA GLN A 45 14.42 -5.01 -28.96
C GLN A 45 12.92 -5.07 -29.21
N THR A 46 12.44 -4.26 -30.13
CA THR A 46 11.04 -4.28 -30.52
C THR A 46 10.76 -5.43 -31.48
N SER A 47 9.63 -6.11 -31.27
CA SER A 47 9.11 -7.09 -32.22
C SER A 47 7.67 -6.72 -32.54
N LEU A 48 7.28 -6.82 -33.81
CA LEU A 48 5.96 -6.40 -34.27
C LEU A 48 4.82 -7.04 -33.46
N VAL A 49 4.96 -8.33 -33.14
CA VAL A 49 3.97 -9.09 -32.35
C VAL A 49 3.87 -8.54 -30.93
N ALA A 50 5.00 -8.24 -30.28
CA ALA A 50 4.99 -7.71 -28.92
C ALA A 50 4.46 -6.28 -28.86
N SER A 51 4.86 -5.42 -29.81
CA SER A 51 4.35 -4.06 -29.90
C SER A 51 2.85 -4.03 -30.18
N LEU A 52 2.34 -4.92 -31.04
CA LEU A 52 0.89 -5.06 -31.27
C LEU A 52 0.17 -5.51 -30.01
N PHE A 53 0.67 -6.56 -29.34
CA PHE A 53 0.08 -7.05 -28.08
C PHE A 53 0.03 -5.96 -27.02
N GLY A 54 1.15 -5.27 -26.77
CA GLY A 54 1.20 -4.20 -25.78
C GLY A 54 0.31 -3.01 -26.14
N THR A 55 0.21 -2.65 -27.43
CA THR A 55 -0.68 -1.58 -27.90
C THR A 55 -2.15 -1.96 -27.71
N ILE A 56 -2.53 -3.20 -28.04
CA ILE A 56 -3.88 -3.71 -27.82
C ILE A 56 -4.21 -3.69 -26.33
N LEU A 57 -3.31 -4.22 -25.49
CA LEU A 57 -3.49 -4.24 -24.05
C LEU A 57 -3.66 -2.82 -23.48
N LEU A 58 -2.77 -1.89 -23.84
CA LEU A 58 -2.84 -0.50 -23.41
C LEU A 58 -4.13 0.18 -23.89
N SER A 59 -4.53 -0.06 -25.14
CA SER A 59 -5.79 0.46 -25.70
C SER A 59 -7.00 -0.07 -24.94
N MET A 60 -7.04 -1.36 -24.61
CA MET A 60 -8.11 -1.95 -23.80
C MET A 60 -8.17 -1.33 -22.40
N LEU A 61 -7.02 -1.12 -21.75
CA LEU A 61 -6.93 -0.46 -20.46
C LEU A 61 -7.46 0.98 -20.54
N LEU A 62 -7.06 1.75 -21.56
CA LEU A 62 -7.54 3.12 -21.78
C LEU A 62 -9.04 3.16 -22.07
N LEU A 63 -9.56 2.28 -22.92
CA LEU A 63 -10.99 2.19 -23.20
C LEU A 63 -11.79 1.83 -21.95
N LYS A 64 -11.30 0.92 -21.10
CA LYS A 64 -11.96 0.58 -19.84
C LYS A 64 -12.07 1.79 -18.91
N THR A 65 -11.06 2.68 -18.89
CA THR A 65 -11.15 3.95 -18.15
C THR A 65 -12.14 4.97 -18.73
N THR A 66 -12.72 4.73 -19.92
CA THR A 66 -13.81 5.57 -20.45
C THR A 66 -15.20 5.12 -20.03
N GLY A 67 -15.34 3.89 -19.53
CA GLY A 67 -16.61 3.32 -19.05
C GLY A 67 -16.67 3.18 -17.53
N TYR A 68 -17.62 2.37 -17.03
CA TYR A 68 -17.71 2.03 -15.61
C TYR A 68 -16.45 1.25 -15.18
N CYS A 69 -15.70 1.82 -14.24
CA CYS A 69 -14.54 1.19 -13.62
C CYS A 69 -14.93 0.61 -12.26
N GLU A 70 -14.77 -0.70 -12.12
CA GLU A 70 -14.77 -1.35 -10.81
C GLU A 70 -13.52 -0.93 -10.04
N GLU A 71 -13.64 -0.76 -8.72
CA GLU A 71 -12.50 -0.32 -7.88
C GLU A 71 -11.33 -1.31 -7.95
N SER A 72 -11.61 -2.62 -7.99
CA SER A 72 -10.61 -3.68 -8.17
C SER A 72 -9.76 -3.51 -9.42
N PHE A 73 -10.32 -2.94 -10.50
CA PHE A 73 -9.58 -2.69 -11.73
C PHE A 73 -8.52 -1.59 -11.55
N LEU A 74 -8.79 -0.58 -10.73
CA LEU A 74 -7.85 0.52 -10.47
C LEU A 74 -6.59 0.02 -9.74
N PHE A 75 -6.72 -0.98 -8.87
CA PHE A 75 -5.57 -1.59 -8.17
C PHE A 75 -4.66 -2.40 -9.08
N ILE A 76 -5.21 -3.02 -10.13
CA ILE A 76 -4.47 -3.88 -11.07
C ILE A 76 -3.92 -3.04 -12.24
N TYR A 77 -4.52 -1.89 -12.52
CA TYR A 77 -4.20 -1.03 -13.66
C TYR A 77 -2.72 -0.64 -13.75
N PRO A 78 -2.03 -0.16 -12.70
CA PRO A 78 -0.63 0.25 -12.80
C PRO A 78 0.28 -0.88 -13.29
N PHE A 79 0.07 -2.09 -12.78
CA PHE A 79 0.84 -3.26 -13.16
C PHE A 79 0.62 -3.64 -14.63
N LEU A 80 -0.64 -3.73 -15.08
CA LEU A 80 -0.95 -4.09 -16.47
C LEU A 80 -0.48 -3.01 -17.46
N ALA A 81 -0.62 -1.73 -17.10
CA ALA A 81 -0.09 -0.62 -17.90
C ALA A 81 1.44 -0.69 -17.98
N GLY A 82 2.13 -1.01 -16.88
CA GLY A 82 3.57 -1.25 -16.86
C GLY A 82 3.99 -2.39 -17.79
N ILE A 83 3.28 -3.52 -17.76
CA ILE A 83 3.51 -4.65 -18.70
C ILE A 83 3.31 -4.21 -20.14
N ALA A 84 2.22 -3.48 -20.43
CA ALA A 84 1.93 -3.02 -21.78
C ALA A 84 3.04 -2.11 -22.32
N ILE A 85 3.46 -1.12 -21.54
CA ILE A 85 4.53 -0.18 -21.92
C ILE A 85 5.88 -0.92 -22.08
N ALA A 86 6.25 -1.77 -21.13
CA ALA A 86 7.49 -2.55 -21.20
C ALA A 86 7.53 -3.48 -22.42
N THR A 87 6.39 -4.11 -22.76
CA THR A 87 6.26 -4.98 -23.92
C THR A 87 6.34 -4.19 -25.23
N ILE A 88 5.79 -2.97 -25.28
CA ILE A 88 5.94 -2.07 -26.43
C ILE A 88 7.41 -1.66 -26.63
N ALA A 89 8.11 -1.34 -25.53
CA ALA A 89 9.48 -0.82 -25.56
C ALA A 89 10.55 -1.87 -25.92
N SER A 90 10.49 -3.06 -25.30
CA SER A 90 11.57 -4.07 -25.41
C SER A 90 11.07 -5.49 -25.73
N GLY A 91 9.80 -5.63 -26.10
CA GLY A 91 9.20 -6.91 -26.43
C GLY A 91 9.06 -7.88 -25.23
N PHE A 92 8.60 -9.10 -25.50
CA PHE A 92 8.40 -10.10 -24.43
C PHE A 92 9.71 -10.55 -23.77
N ARG A 93 10.83 -10.55 -24.51
CA ARG A 93 12.14 -10.95 -23.98
C ARG A 93 12.73 -9.87 -23.07
N GLY A 94 12.53 -8.60 -23.41
CA GLY A 94 13.00 -7.46 -22.63
C GLY A 94 12.19 -7.21 -21.34
N LEU A 95 11.06 -7.89 -21.13
CA LEU A 95 10.25 -7.72 -19.91
C LEU A 95 11.03 -8.01 -18.62
N LYS A 96 12.03 -8.91 -18.69
CA LYS A 96 12.92 -9.22 -17.58
C LYS A 96 13.78 -8.03 -17.15
N GLU A 97 14.08 -7.09 -18.06
CA GLU A 97 14.86 -5.89 -17.75
C GLU A 97 14.06 -4.92 -16.87
N TYR A 98 12.72 -4.98 -16.94
CA TYR A 98 11.78 -4.13 -16.18
C TYR A 98 11.26 -4.76 -14.89
N TRP A 99 11.90 -5.83 -14.40
CA TRP A 99 11.39 -6.57 -13.24
C TRP A 99 11.24 -5.69 -11.98
N ARG A 100 12.13 -4.70 -11.76
CA ARG A 100 12.06 -3.79 -10.62
C ARG A 100 10.80 -2.92 -10.67
N GLU A 101 10.50 -2.34 -11.83
CA GLU A 101 9.33 -1.50 -12.06
C GLU A 101 8.06 -2.31 -11.98
N LEU A 102 8.05 -3.49 -12.61
CA LEU A 102 6.88 -4.36 -12.59
C LEU A 102 6.56 -4.84 -11.17
N VAL A 103 7.59 -5.13 -10.36
CA VAL A 103 7.39 -5.41 -8.94
C VAL A 103 6.84 -4.17 -8.21
N LEU A 104 7.38 -2.98 -8.43
CA LEU A 104 6.83 -1.76 -7.81
C LEU A 104 5.36 -1.51 -8.17
N LEU A 105 5.01 -1.60 -9.45
CA LEU A 105 3.66 -1.40 -9.95
C LEU A 105 2.71 -2.54 -9.55
N PHE A 106 3.22 -3.74 -9.30
CA PHE A 106 2.45 -4.82 -8.70
C PHE A 106 2.07 -4.47 -7.26
N PHE A 107 3.06 -4.07 -6.46
CA PHE A 107 2.89 -3.76 -5.05
C PHE A 107 2.17 -2.43 -4.77
N SER A 108 1.85 -1.64 -5.80
CA SER A 108 1.06 -0.41 -5.65
C SER A 108 -0.43 -0.65 -5.40
N GLY A 109 -0.95 -1.85 -5.67
CA GLY A 109 -2.39 -2.12 -5.48
C GLY A 109 -2.80 -3.59 -5.44
N ILE A 110 -2.11 -4.48 -6.16
CA ILE A 110 -2.51 -5.90 -6.25
C ILE A 110 -2.54 -6.61 -4.88
N PRO A 111 -1.60 -6.39 -3.94
CA PRO A 111 -1.66 -6.99 -2.61
C PRO A 111 -2.98 -6.73 -1.88
N GLU A 112 -3.60 -5.57 -2.07
CA GLU A 112 -4.86 -5.22 -1.42
C GLU A 112 -5.99 -6.14 -1.88
N VAL A 113 -6.09 -6.35 -3.19
CA VAL A 113 -7.07 -7.28 -3.80
C VAL A 113 -6.79 -8.72 -3.36
N LEU A 114 -5.51 -9.11 -3.30
CA LEU A 114 -5.12 -10.46 -2.87
C LEU A 114 -5.49 -10.71 -1.41
N PHE A 115 -5.20 -9.79 -0.49
CA PHE A 115 -5.58 -9.94 0.91
C PHE A 115 -7.10 -10.00 1.05
N ALA A 116 -7.83 -9.09 0.41
CA ALA A 116 -9.29 -9.05 0.49
C ALA A 116 -9.97 -10.33 -0.04
N THR A 117 -9.36 -11.03 -0.99
CA THR A 117 -9.93 -12.24 -1.62
C THR A 117 -9.45 -13.55 -1.02
N LEU A 118 -8.20 -13.62 -0.55
CA LEU A 118 -7.60 -14.87 -0.08
C LEU A 118 -7.72 -15.08 1.43
N ALA A 119 -7.70 -14.00 2.23
CA ALA A 119 -7.72 -14.11 3.69
C ALA A 119 -8.30 -12.85 4.33
N ASP A 120 -9.53 -12.93 4.87
CA ASP A 120 -10.14 -11.82 5.60
C ASP A 120 -9.49 -11.65 7.00
N PRO A 121 -8.75 -10.56 7.26
CA PRO A 121 -8.13 -10.34 8.56
C PRO A 121 -9.11 -9.78 9.60
N SER A 122 -10.35 -9.47 9.24
CA SER A 122 -11.34 -8.84 10.13
C SER A 122 -11.55 -9.59 11.46
N PRO A 123 -11.66 -10.93 11.50
CA PRO A 123 -11.80 -11.65 12.77
C PRO A 123 -10.58 -11.51 13.68
N VAL A 124 -9.37 -11.55 13.11
CA VAL A 124 -8.12 -11.41 13.86
C VAL A 124 -7.95 -9.97 14.36
N THR A 125 -8.28 -8.99 13.51
CA THR A 125 -8.32 -7.58 13.92
C THR A 125 -9.30 -7.36 15.07
N ALA A 126 -10.49 -7.97 15.01
CA ALA A 126 -11.46 -7.89 16.10
C ALA A 126 -10.94 -8.53 17.41
N GLN A 127 -10.20 -9.65 17.32
CA GLN A 127 -9.56 -10.28 18.49
C GLN A 127 -8.54 -9.34 19.14
N PHE A 128 -7.62 -8.81 18.35
CA PHE A 128 -6.57 -7.94 18.86
C PHE A 128 -7.12 -6.61 19.38
N ALA A 129 -8.11 -6.01 18.69
CA ALA A 129 -8.76 -4.79 19.16
C ALA A 129 -9.52 -5.03 20.48
N THR A 130 -10.22 -6.17 20.61
CA THR A 130 -10.86 -6.57 21.86
C THR A 130 -9.84 -6.72 22.99
N ALA A 131 -8.69 -7.35 22.72
CA ALA A 131 -7.62 -7.47 23.71
C ALA A 131 -7.12 -6.09 24.18
N VAL A 132 -6.85 -5.16 23.25
CA VAL A 132 -6.44 -3.79 23.58
C VAL A 132 -7.51 -3.06 24.42
N LEU A 133 -8.78 -3.22 24.10
CA LEU A 133 -9.89 -2.65 24.87
C LEU A 133 -10.00 -3.26 26.28
N TRP A 134 -9.84 -4.57 26.39
CA TRP A 134 -9.86 -5.27 27.67
C TRP A 134 -8.70 -4.83 28.58
N TYR A 135 -7.48 -4.74 28.04
CA TYR A 135 -6.31 -4.24 28.78
C TYR A 135 -6.42 -2.76 29.17
N SER A 136 -7.21 -1.97 28.44
CA SER A 136 -7.50 -0.57 28.81
C SER A 136 -8.66 -0.42 29.82
N GLY A 137 -9.20 -1.53 30.33
CA GLY A 137 -10.19 -1.56 31.41
C GLY A 137 -11.65 -1.55 30.95
N TRP A 138 -11.91 -1.69 29.65
CA TRP A 138 -13.28 -1.73 29.14
C TRP A 138 -13.91 -3.12 29.30
N PRO A 139 -15.19 -3.20 29.71
CA PRO A 139 -15.94 -4.45 29.70
C PRO A 139 -16.32 -4.79 28.26
N VAL A 140 -15.51 -5.65 27.63
CA VAL A 140 -15.67 -6.03 26.22
C VAL A 140 -15.79 -7.53 26.05
N THR A 141 -16.59 -7.94 25.08
CA THR A 141 -16.67 -9.32 24.61
C THR A 141 -16.63 -9.34 23.09
N GLN A 142 -16.11 -10.42 22.53
CA GLN A 142 -16.04 -10.57 21.08
C GLN A 142 -16.92 -11.73 20.62
N ASN A 143 -17.63 -11.54 19.52
CA ASN A 143 -18.28 -12.61 18.78
C ASN A 143 -17.97 -12.50 17.28
N GLY A 144 -17.02 -13.31 16.80
CA GLY A 144 -16.54 -13.23 15.42
C GLY A 144 -15.95 -11.85 15.11
N ILE A 145 -16.54 -11.14 14.15
CA ILE A 145 -16.12 -9.77 13.77
C ILE A 145 -16.80 -8.66 14.59
N TYR A 146 -17.66 -9.02 15.54
CA TYR A 146 -18.35 -8.07 16.41
C TYR A 146 -17.62 -7.89 17.74
N ILE A 147 -17.37 -6.63 18.08
CA ILE A 147 -16.83 -6.20 19.38
C ILE A 147 -17.99 -5.60 20.16
N ASN A 148 -18.42 -6.28 21.23
CA ASN A 148 -19.54 -5.84 22.06
C ASN A 148 -19.00 -5.11 23.28
N LEU A 149 -19.45 -3.87 23.47
CA LEU A 149 -19.23 -3.05 24.65
C LEU A 149 -20.57 -2.86 25.38
N ALA A 150 -20.54 -2.35 26.60
CA ALA A 150 -21.76 -2.13 27.39
C ALA A 150 -22.76 -1.23 26.65
N GLY A 151 -23.82 -1.84 26.09
CA GLY A 151 -24.90 -1.14 25.38
C GLY A 151 -24.64 -0.81 23.90
N THR A 152 -23.52 -1.25 23.32
CA THR A 152 -23.24 -1.05 21.88
C THR A 152 -22.42 -2.20 21.28
N SER A 153 -22.51 -2.38 19.96
CA SER A 153 -21.71 -3.36 19.23
C SER A 153 -21.08 -2.70 18.02
N VAL A 154 -19.79 -2.93 17.83
CA VAL A 154 -19.01 -2.42 16.70
C VAL A 154 -18.59 -3.58 15.82
N GLN A 155 -18.97 -3.51 14.54
CA GLN A 155 -18.61 -4.51 13.56
C GLN A 155 -17.32 -4.11 12.84
N VAL A 156 -16.32 -5.00 12.85
CA VAL A 156 -15.12 -4.88 12.03
C VAL A 156 -15.46 -5.36 10.62
N TYR A 157 -15.96 -4.45 9.77
CA TYR A 157 -16.23 -4.73 8.36
C TYR A 157 -14.95 -4.58 7.50
N SER A 158 -15.05 -4.86 6.20
CA SER A 158 -13.92 -4.85 5.26
C SER A 158 -13.02 -3.61 5.32
N GLY A 159 -13.59 -2.42 5.55
CA GLY A 159 -12.83 -1.15 5.69
C GLY A 159 -12.02 -1.02 6.99
N CYS A 160 -12.35 -1.81 8.01
CA CYS A 160 -11.65 -1.88 9.30
C CYS A 160 -10.79 -3.15 9.44
N SER A 161 -10.80 -4.02 8.43
CA SER A 161 -10.05 -5.28 8.41
C SER A 161 -8.54 -5.10 8.61
N GLY A 162 -7.99 -3.98 8.14
CA GLY A 162 -6.56 -3.67 8.13
C GLY A 162 -5.87 -3.93 6.80
N VAL A 163 -6.58 -4.50 5.81
CA VAL A 163 -6.05 -4.80 4.46
C VAL A 163 -5.41 -3.58 3.80
N VAL A 164 -6.08 -2.42 3.86
CA VAL A 164 -5.57 -1.17 3.27
C VAL A 164 -4.24 -0.76 3.92
N ALA A 165 -4.18 -0.68 5.25
CA ALA A 165 -2.97 -0.26 5.96
C ALA A 165 -1.79 -1.23 5.76
N MET A 166 -2.05 -2.54 5.79
CA MET A 166 -1.04 -3.57 5.52
C MET A 166 -0.51 -3.48 4.09
N SER A 167 -1.38 -3.31 3.11
CA SER A 167 -1.01 -3.22 1.69
C SER A 167 -0.24 -1.95 1.37
N GLN A 168 -0.66 -0.82 1.93
CA GLN A 168 0.03 0.47 1.78
C GLN A 168 1.47 0.41 2.31
N LEU A 169 1.66 -0.09 3.54
CA LEU A 169 3.00 -0.21 4.11
C LEU A 169 3.84 -1.27 3.39
N LEU A 170 3.23 -2.38 2.97
CA LEU A 170 3.91 -3.39 2.16
C LEU A 170 4.42 -2.79 0.84
N GLY A 171 3.60 -1.99 0.15
CA GLY A 171 4.02 -1.25 -1.04
C GLY A 171 5.18 -0.30 -0.76
N MET A 172 5.09 0.51 0.29
CA MET A 172 6.18 1.42 0.69
C MET A 172 7.47 0.68 1.06
N SER A 173 7.36 -0.49 1.68
CA SER A 173 8.50 -1.33 2.04
C SER A 173 9.27 -1.79 0.80
N VAL A 174 8.54 -2.17 -0.27
CA VAL A 174 9.13 -2.56 -1.55
C VAL A 174 9.71 -1.34 -2.26
N LEU A 175 9.05 -0.19 -2.20
CA LEU A 175 9.58 1.07 -2.70
C LEU A 175 10.94 1.41 -2.08
N PHE A 176 11.06 1.31 -0.74
CA PHE A 176 12.33 1.51 -0.06
C PHE A 176 13.39 0.48 -0.48
N LEU A 177 13.04 -0.80 -0.58
CA LEU A 177 13.97 -1.84 -1.03
C LEU A 177 14.46 -1.64 -2.46
N MET A 178 13.66 -1.02 -3.33
CA MET A 178 14.03 -0.75 -4.71
C MET A 178 14.84 0.53 -4.87
N LEU A 179 14.59 1.56 -4.05
CA LEU A 179 15.33 2.82 -4.10
C LEU A 179 16.66 2.76 -3.34
N LEU A 180 16.72 2.03 -2.24
CA LEU A 180 17.91 1.99 -1.39
C LEU A 180 18.85 0.87 -1.84
N PRO A 181 20.10 1.18 -2.22
CA PRO A 181 21.11 0.17 -2.53
C PRO A 181 21.59 -0.49 -1.23
N LEU A 182 20.84 -1.46 -0.73
CA LEU A 182 21.19 -2.20 0.50
C LEU A 182 22.02 -3.44 0.14
N PRO A 183 23.33 -3.50 0.51
CA PRO A 183 24.22 -4.64 0.24
C PRO A 183 23.97 -5.80 1.22
N TRP A 184 22.69 -6.10 1.49
CA TRP A 184 22.27 -7.08 2.48
C TRP A 184 21.88 -8.40 1.84
N LYS A 185 21.92 -9.47 2.64
CA LYS A 185 21.38 -10.79 2.25
C LYS A 185 19.87 -10.69 2.03
N TRP A 186 19.34 -11.54 1.16
CA TRP A 186 17.89 -11.60 0.91
C TRP A 186 17.06 -11.81 2.19
N SER A 187 17.54 -12.64 3.12
CA SER A 187 16.89 -12.86 4.41
C SER A 187 16.77 -11.58 5.26
N GLN A 188 17.78 -10.70 5.22
CA GLN A 188 17.75 -9.41 5.92
C GLN A 188 16.78 -8.44 5.25
N LYS A 189 16.72 -8.43 3.91
CA LYS A 189 15.79 -7.61 3.14
C LYS A 189 14.33 -7.97 3.41
N LEU A 190 14.02 -9.26 3.61
CA LEU A 190 12.67 -9.74 3.92
C LEU A 190 12.12 -9.25 5.26
N ILE A 191 12.98 -8.80 6.19
CA ILE A 191 12.53 -8.24 7.47
C ILE A 191 11.67 -6.99 7.24
N ILE A 192 12.02 -6.17 6.24
CA ILE A 192 11.33 -4.89 5.94
C ILE A 192 9.85 -5.10 5.55
N PRO A 193 9.49 -5.93 4.55
CA PRO A 193 8.08 -6.17 4.20
C PRO A 193 7.32 -6.92 5.30
N ILE A 194 7.96 -7.84 6.04
CA ILE A 194 7.31 -8.52 7.19
C ILE A 194 6.97 -7.50 8.28
N ALA A 195 7.91 -6.62 8.62
CA ALA A 195 7.68 -5.55 9.58
C ALA A 195 6.60 -4.58 9.09
N ALA A 196 6.57 -4.25 7.79
CA ALA A 196 5.56 -3.37 7.21
C ALA A 196 4.13 -3.92 7.38
N VAL A 197 3.90 -5.20 7.09
CA VAL A 197 2.60 -5.85 7.29
C VAL A 197 2.25 -5.88 8.79
N ALA A 198 3.19 -6.26 9.65
CA ALA A 198 2.96 -6.31 11.10
C ALA A 198 2.62 -4.92 11.68
N ILE A 199 3.35 -3.88 11.28
CA ILE A 199 3.08 -2.49 11.69
C ILE A 199 1.70 -2.05 11.20
N GLY A 200 1.38 -2.31 9.92
CA GLY A 200 0.08 -1.93 9.33
C GLY A 200 -1.09 -2.57 10.06
N PHE A 201 -0.95 -3.86 10.40
CA PHE A 201 -1.91 -4.57 11.21
C PHE A 201 -2.06 -3.94 12.62
N MET A 202 -0.96 -3.72 13.34
CA MET A 202 -1.01 -3.20 14.71
C MET A 202 -1.54 -1.76 14.79
N VAL A 203 -1.18 -0.91 13.83
CA VAL A 203 -1.72 0.45 13.73
C VAL A 203 -3.23 0.42 13.45
N ASN A 204 -3.69 -0.49 12.58
CA ASN A 204 -5.11 -0.66 12.33
C ASN A 204 -5.87 -1.21 13.54
N VAL A 205 -5.28 -2.15 14.30
CA VAL A 205 -5.84 -2.62 15.58
C VAL A 205 -6.07 -1.45 16.53
N ALA A 206 -5.08 -0.56 16.68
CA ALA A 206 -5.22 0.63 17.51
C ALA A 206 -6.32 1.58 16.98
N ARG A 207 -6.41 1.76 15.66
CA ARG A 207 -7.51 2.53 15.02
C ARG A 207 -8.87 1.94 15.37
N VAL A 208 -9.07 0.62 15.22
CA VAL A 208 -10.34 -0.05 15.52
C VAL A 208 -10.70 0.06 17.00
N ALA A 209 -9.73 -0.11 17.90
CA ALA A 209 -9.95 0.09 19.33
C ALA A 209 -10.38 1.53 19.64
N LEU A 210 -9.74 2.54 19.04
CA LEU A 210 -10.17 3.95 19.18
C LEU A 210 -11.60 4.14 18.67
N MET A 211 -11.95 3.59 17.51
CA MET A 211 -13.30 3.71 16.95
C MET A 211 -14.34 3.11 17.89
N ALA A 212 -14.04 1.96 18.48
CA ALA A 212 -14.92 1.31 19.45
C ALA A 212 -15.14 2.16 20.72
N ILE A 213 -14.08 2.80 21.24
CA ILE A 213 -14.16 3.71 22.38
C ILE A 213 -15.05 4.90 22.07
N LEU A 214 -14.86 5.55 20.92
CA LEU A 214 -15.62 6.74 20.53
C LEU A 214 -17.12 6.44 20.38
N VAL A 215 -17.45 5.30 19.78
CA VAL A 215 -18.83 4.82 19.65
C VAL A 215 -19.43 4.53 21.03
N ALA A 216 -18.70 3.85 21.92
CA ALA A 216 -19.17 3.55 23.28
C ALA A 216 -19.41 4.82 24.11
N GLN A 217 -18.63 5.88 23.87
CA GLN A 217 -18.78 7.19 24.51
C GLN A 217 -19.81 8.11 23.81
N LYS A 218 -20.48 7.63 22.76
CA LYS A 218 -21.45 8.39 21.96
C LYS A 218 -20.87 9.66 21.31
N GLN A 219 -19.56 9.68 21.03
CA GLN A 219 -18.86 10.80 20.41
C GLN A 219 -18.83 10.64 18.88
N MET A 220 -19.99 10.72 18.24
CA MET A 220 -20.13 10.43 16.80
C MET A 220 -19.37 11.42 15.90
N GLU A 221 -19.27 12.69 16.28
CA GLU A 221 -18.49 13.69 15.53
C GLU A 221 -16.99 13.34 15.51
N SER A 222 -16.46 12.92 16.65
CA SER A 222 -15.07 12.45 16.74
C SER A 222 -14.88 11.13 15.99
N PHE A 223 -15.85 10.21 16.08
CA PHE A 223 -15.82 8.97 15.30
C PHE A 223 -15.73 9.27 13.80
N GLU A 224 -16.57 10.16 13.26
CA GLU A 224 -16.52 10.54 11.85
C GLU A 224 -15.16 11.15 11.46
N TYR A 225 -14.61 12.03 12.30
CA TYR A 225 -13.30 12.64 12.08
C TYR A 225 -12.15 11.62 11.97
N TRP A 226 -12.12 10.62 12.85
CA TRP A 226 -11.06 9.61 12.89
C TRP A 226 -11.31 8.43 11.94
N HIS A 227 -12.57 8.14 11.62
CA HIS A 227 -12.96 7.05 10.73
C HIS A 227 -12.79 7.44 9.26
N GLU A 228 -13.40 8.56 8.84
CA GLU A 228 -13.45 9.00 7.43
C GLU A 228 -12.87 10.41 7.21
N GLY A 229 -12.78 11.23 8.26
CA GLY A 229 -12.22 12.57 8.18
C GLY A 229 -10.69 12.59 8.02
N SER A 230 -10.11 13.79 8.10
CA SER A 230 -8.66 13.98 7.95
C SER A 230 -7.85 13.29 9.06
N GLY A 231 -8.46 13.01 10.22
CA GLY A 231 -7.84 12.24 11.29
C GLY A 231 -7.46 10.81 10.89
N SER A 232 -8.17 10.22 9.91
CA SER A 232 -7.85 8.89 9.38
C SER A 232 -6.43 8.80 8.79
N LEU A 233 -5.92 9.89 8.21
CA LEU A 233 -4.57 9.96 7.63
C LEU A 233 -3.45 9.83 8.66
N VAL A 234 -3.73 10.18 9.92
CA VAL A 234 -2.76 10.11 11.02
C VAL A 234 -2.27 8.67 11.20
N PHE A 235 -3.13 7.67 11.03
CA PHE A 235 -2.75 6.26 11.13
C PHE A 235 -1.76 5.86 10.03
N SER A 236 -1.97 6.30 8.78
CA SER A 236 -1.03 6.04 7.68
C SER A 236 0.32 6.73 7.92
N VAL A 237 0.32 7.96 8.46
CA VAL A 237 1.56 8.69 8.83
C VAL A 237 2.30 7.95 9.94
N ILE A 238 1.63 7.55 11.01
CA ILE A 238 2.22 6.79 12.11
C ILE A 238 2.82 5.48 11.60
N GLY A 239 2.07 4.71 10.80
CA GLY A 239 2.55 3.47 10.22
C GLY A 239 3.80 3.67 9.35
N THR A 240 3.81 4.73 8.53
CA THR A 240 4.96 5.06 7.67
C THR A 240 6.17 5.47 8.50
N MET A 241 5.99 6.30 9.54
CA MET A 241 7.06 6.70 10.45
C MET A 241 7.66 5.51 11.20
N LEU A 242 6.82 4.58 11.68
CA LEU A 242 7.28 3.35 12.32
C LEU A 242 8.09 2.49 11.34
N LEU A 243 7.62 2.34 10.10
CA LEU A 243 8.35 1.61 9.06
C LEU A 243 9.70 2.26 8.76
N VAL A 244 9.74 3.59 8.59
CA VAL A 244 11.00 4.34 8.39
C VAL A 244 11.93 4.15 9.57
N GLY A 245 11.42 4.17 10.80
CA GLY A 245 12.19 3.90 12.01
C GLY A 245 12.80 2.49 12.02
N VAL A 246 12.03 1.47 11.60
CA VAL A 246 12.55 0.09 11.43
C VAL A 246 13.63 0.05 10.36
N VAL A 247 13.39 0.62 9.19
CA VAL A 247 14.40 0.65 8.10
C VAL A 247 15.68 1.33 8.58
N TRP A 248 15.57 2.49 9.24
CA TRP A 248 16.72 3.19 9.81
C TRP A 248 17.48 2.35 10.84
N LEU A 249 16.78 1.68 11.75
CA LEU A 249 17.38 0.78 12.73
C LEU A 249 18.13 -0.37 12.04
N LEU A 250 17.51 -1.02 11.04
CA LEU A 250 18.14 -2.10 10.29
C LEU A 250 19.37 -1.62 9.52
N ILE A 251 19.36 -0.39 8.97
CA ILE A 251 20.55 0.21 8.35
C ILE A 251 21.68 0.37 9.34
N LYS A 252 21.39 0.90 10.54
CA LYS A 252 22.40 1.03 11.59
C LYS A 252 22.96 -0.32 12.07
N LEU A 253 22.13 -1.36 12.09
CA LEU A 253 22.51 -2.69 12.55
C LEU A 253 23.29 -3.49 11.51
N PHE A 254 22.93 -3.41 10.22
CA PHE A 254 23.50 -4.25 9.16
C PHE A 254 24.54 -3.56 8.28
N THR A 255 24.62 -2.22 8.33
CA THR A 255 25.63 -1.45 7.62
C THR A 255 26.54 -0.77 8.66
N PRO A 256 27.64 -1.41 9.09
CA PRO A 256 28.59 -0.76 10.00
C PRO A 256 29.19 0.49 9.34
N ALA A 257 29.47 1.51 10.14
CA ALA A 257 30.17 2.70 9.67
C ALA A 257 31.48 2.29 8.98
N SER A 258 31.76 2.83 7.80
CA SER A 258 33.08 2.70 7.20
C SER A 258 34.10 3.20 8.24
N PRO A 259 35.22 2.49 8.49
CA PRO A 259 36.32 3.10 9.23
C PRO A 259 36.64 4.43 8.53
N VAL A 260 36.63 5.51 9.30
CA VAL A 260 37.10 6.82 8.85
C VAL A 260 38.51 6.54 8.32
N ARG A 261 38.70 6.74 7.02
CA ARG A 261 40.03 6.66 6.42
C ARG A 261 40.76 7.86 7.02
N GLU A 262 41.54 7.63 8.08
CA GLU A 262 42.54 8.58 8.54
C GLU A 262 43.34 8.96 7.29
N GLU A 263 43.15 10.18 6.83
CA GLU A 263 44.00 10.79 5.82
C GLU A 263 45.39 10.80 6.44
N ALA A 264 46.23 9.86 6.02
CA ALA A 264 47.64 9.84 6.37
C ALA A 264 48.25 11.13 5.81
N GLU A 265 48.67 12.01 6.73
CA GLU A 265 49.49 13.19 6.50
C GLU A 265 50.77 12.88 5.70
#